data_AF-A0A931CX44-F1
#
_entry.id   AF-A0A931CX44-F1
#
_cell.length_a   1.000
_cell.length_b   1.000
_cell.length_c   1.000
_cell.angle_alpha   90.00
_cell.angle_beta   90.00
_cell.angle_gamma   90.00
#
_symmetry.space_group_name_H-M   'P 1'
#
loop_
_entity.id
_entity.type
_entity.pdbx_description
1 polymer ?
#
loop_
_entity_poly.entity_id
_entity_poly.type
_entity_poly.pdbx_seq_one_letter_code
_entity_poly.pdbx_strand_id
1 'polypeptide(L)'
;MQTRPIDDCHEQTELCRTQALINRGIKDFSGAYMAVKYVAGHMDKYPDTIGADTVNTLTGLIRSPRFEKQKQSYFLFHEAAEALIRLAARVKEPLSKSIIQALNDILYTSHGKRLRAVNQALGELPWEPAASDPWVMDPLSVLPVDLNGLVPGSAAELKQTRWQGRSLIINTSGTACVVLKFATSADNITDLAREAAWLTRLQSSGGDMAAGGFDTPVPIEYKGHRVFTITSDLPGDTPSFLYKQHCIAFSPCPGYYEYPNDPGCLQPMSWTRDVFIKNARILGQMTVKGIVHTALIPLFHNRVQQRRRNDQGAYLWEHAGRLDQWLDSCQYPNFARSGPRDFEHIEQIDTGAGLRHYIGEHLLSFILVIGSVFRNKAPDRRGLTPDATPEDTRDLFDGAAFESMIADVSENYFKGLCKTGLPQELLQTIPRLTRALIQTMGYDEHMEEVLRIQDQNRMAEEQYHQFLYQRGVKTIPPKGQTDILLSTGPHLGGFNQSISVPELIEYLFRFSALAVSHCFLNGKRMSG
;
A
#
# COMPACT_ATOMS: atom_id res chain seq x y z
N MET A 1 10.51 53.32 -22.97
CA MET A 1 11.50 52.26 -23.26
C MET A 1 10.71 51.09 -23.83
N GLN A 2 10.88 50.84 -25.12
CA GLN A 2 10.03 49.96 -25.94
C GLN A 2 10.20 48.49 -25.55
N THR A 3 9.09 47.81 -25.31
CA THR A 3 8.98 46.34 -25.32
C THR A 3 9.16 45.85 -26.77
N ARG A 4 10.17 45.01 -27.02
CA ARG A 4 10.41 44.40 -28.34
C ARG A 4 9.43 43.24 -28.56
N PRO A 5 8.71 43.17 -29.69
CA PRO A 5 7.87 42.04 -30.08
C PRO A 5 8.57 41.14 -31.13
N ILE A 6 9.81 40.70 -30.86
CA ILE A 6 10.65 40.00 -31.86
C ILE A 6 10.98 38.52 -31.48
N ASP A 7 10.74 38.04 -30.26
CA ASP A 7 11.12 36.66 -29.87
C ASP A 7 10.02 35.59 -30.06
N ASP A 8 8.72 35.92 -30.00
CA ASP A 8 7.64 34.90 -29.99
C ASP A 8 7.50 34.14 -31.32
N CYS A 9 7.75 34.79 -32.46
CA CYS A 9 7.59 34.18 -33.78
C CYS A 9 8.72 33.16 -34.09
N HIS A 10 9.94 33.44 -33.65
CA HIS A 10 11.07 32.51 -33.80
C HIS A 10 10.85 31.27 -32.91
N GLU A 11 10.48 31.50 -31.65
CA GLU A 11 10.23 30.44 -30.68
C GLU A 11 9.08 29.52 -31.13
N GLN A 12 7.98 30.07 -31.66
CA GLN A 12 6.89 29.28 -32.24
C GLN A 12 7.35 28.45 -33.45
N THR A 13 8.20 29.02 -34.31
CA THR A 13 8.69 28.34 -35.51
C THR A 13 9.57 27.13 -35.16
N GLU A 14 10.46 27.28 -34.18
CA GLU A 14 11.31 26.18 -33.69
C GLU A 14 10.51 25.11 -32.94
N LEU A 15 9.47 25.49 -32.20
CA LEU A 15 8.52 24.53 -31.61
C LEU A 15 7.85 23.68 -32.69
N CYS A 16 7.25 24.31 -33.72
CA CYS A 16 6.61 23.61 -34.83
C CYS A 16 7.58 22.68 -35.58
N ARG A 17 8.81 23.14 -35.82
CA ARG A 17 9.87 22.33 -36.45
C ARG A 17 10.22 21.11 -35.61
N THR A 18 10.37 21.29 -34.30
CA THR A 18 10.72 20.20 -33.37
C THR A 18 9.59 19.18 -33.26
N GLN A 19 8.33 19.63 -33.25
CA GLN A 19 7.16 18.74 -33.27
C GLN A 19 7.11 17.89 -34.55
N ALA A 20 7.39 18.49 -35.71
CA ALA A 20 7.48 17.75 -36.97
C ALA A 20 8.59 16.67 -36.92
N LEU A 21 9.74 16.97 -36.29
CA LEU A 21 10.82 16.00 -36.08
C LEU A 21 10.39 14.83 -35.17
N ILE A 22 9.68 15.11 -34.08
CA ILE A 22 9.15 14.06 -33.19
C ILE A 22 8.19 13.15 -33.96
N ASN A 23 7.27 13.74 -34.73
CA ASN A 23 6.22 13.02 -35.43
C ASN A 23 6.74 12.13 -36.56
N ARG A 24 7.75 12.58 -37.33
CA ARG A 24 8.17 11.87 -38.56
C ARG A 24 9.69 11.82 -38.82
N GLY A 25 10.48 12.64 -38.14
CA GLY A 25 11.90 12.85 -38.47
C GLY A 25 12.89 11.99 -37.70
N ILE A 26 12.64 11.71 -36.42
CA ILE A 26 13.67 11.11 -35.56
C ILE A 26 13.50 9.58 -35.45
N LYS A 27 14.58 8.84 -35.73
CA LYS A 27 14.59 7.37 -35.66
C LYS A 27 15.38 6.83 -34.47
N ASP A 28 16.32 7.61 -33.94
CA ASP A 28 17.13 7.23 -32.79
C ASP A 28 16.54 7.75 -31.47
N PHE A 29 16.88 7.06 -30.37
CA PHE A 29 16.36 7.38 -29.04
C PHE A 29 16.86 8.76 -28.55
N SER A 30 18.14 9.05 -28.70
CA SER A 30 18.78 10.25 -28.14
C SER A 30 18.21 11.51 -28.77
N GLY A 31 18.05 11.55 -30.10
CA GLY A 31 17.40 12.65 -30.79
C GLY A 31 15.95 12.86 -30.31
N ALA A 32 15.20 11.78 -30.12
CA ALA A 32 13.80 11.86 -29.70
C ALA A 32 13.71 12.39 -28.26
N TYR A 33 14.59 11.92 -27.38
CA TYR A 33 14.68 12.40 -26.01
C TYR A 33 15.02 13.90 -25.97
N MET A 34 16.04 14.35 -26.71
CA MET A 34 16.41 15.76 -26.76
C MET A 34 15.29 16.64 -27.33
N ALA A 35 14.58 16.17 -28.36
CA ALA A 35 13.43 16.88 -28.92
C ALA A 35 12.28 17.02 -27.91
N VAL A 36 12.01 15.97 -27.12
CA VAL A 36 11.03 16.05 -26.02
C VAL A 36 11.49 17.03 -24.95
N LYS A 37 12.77 17.00 -24.53
CA LYS A 37 13.31 17.97 -23.56
C LYS A 37 13.17 19.41 -24.06
N TYR A 38 13.41 19.65 -25.35
CA TYR A 38 13.21 20.97 -25.95
C TYR A 38 11.74 21.41 -25.87
N VAL A 39 10.80 20.56 -26.30
CA VAL A 39 9.36 20.85 -26.22
C VAL A 39 8.93 21.09 -24.78
N ALA A 40 9.37 20.27 -23.83
CA ALA A 40 9.07 20.42 -22.41
C ALA A 40 9.60 21.75 -21.84
N GLY A 41 10.85 22.12 -22.14
CA GLY A 41 11.43 23.39 -21.73
C GLY A 41 10.70 24.59 -22.34
N HIS A 42 10.26 24.48 -23.60
CA HIS A 42 9.44 25.50 -24.24
C HIS A 42 8.06 25.63 -23.57
N MET A 43 7.40 24.51 -23.24
CA MET A 43 6.13 24.50 -22.49
C MET A 43 6.27 25.16 -21.11
N ASP A 44 7.40 24.95 -20.44
CA ASP A 44 7.66 25.56 -19.14
C ASP A 44 7.88 27.09 -19.23
N LYS A 45 8.50 27.56 -20.32
CA LYS A 45 8.83 28.98 -20.52
C LYS A 45 7.70 29.80 -21.18
N TYR A 46 6.93 29.17 -22.06
CA TYR A 46 5.90 29.82 -22.89
C TYR A 46 4.60 28.99 -22.89
N PRO A 47 3.89 28.86 -21.75
CA PRO A 47 2.71 28.00 -21.66
C PRO A 47 1.56 28.43 -22.59
N ASP A 48 1.44 29.73 -22.89
CA ASP A 48 0.37 30.28 -23.73
C ASP A 48 0.51 29.95 -25.22
N THR A 49 1.71 29.53 -25.65
CA THR A 49 1.97 29.11 -27.04
C THR A 49 1.60 27.66 -27.31
N ILE A 50 1.19 26.93 -26.27
CA ILE A 50 0.95 25.49 -26.32
C ILE A 50 -0.49 25.18 -26.71
N GLY A 51 -0.65 24.60 -27.90
CA GLY A 51 -1.94 24.16 -28.43
C GLY A 51 -2.14 22.64 -28.43
N ALA A 52 -3.27 22.22 -29.02
CA ALA A 52 -3.63 20.81 -29.18
C ALA A 52 -2.57 20.02 -29.97
N ASP A 53 -1.86 20.63 -30.91
CA ASP A 53 -0.82 19.99 -31.71
C ASP A 53 0.38 19.52 -30.87
N THR A 54 0.76 20.29 -29.84
CA THR A 54 1.80 19.89 -28.89
C THR A 54 1.35 18.67 -28.09
N VAL A 55 0.12 18.70 -27.59
CA VAL A 55 -0.47 17.59 -26.84
C VAL A 55 -0.54 16.33 -27.71
N ASN A 56 -1.01 16.46 -28.95
CA ASN A 56 -1.10 15.35 -29.91
C ASN A 56 0.28 14.79 -30.27
N THR A 57 1.29 15.65 -30.39
CA THR A 57 2.67 15.23 -30.68
C THR A 57 3.26 14.39 -29.54
N LEU A 58 3.13 14.85 -28.29
CA LEU A 58 3.67 14.12 -27.13
C LEU A 58 2.88 12.85 -26.84
N THR A 59 1.55 12.89 -26.90
CA THR A 59 0.70 11.69 -26.72
C THR A 59 0.92 10.68 -27.86
N GLY A 60 1.07 11.14 -29.10
CA GLY A 60 1.41 10.31 -30.26
C GLY A 60 2.78 9.64 -30.11
N LEU A 61 3.77 10.36 -29.57
CA LEU A 61 5.08 9.79 -29.24
C LEU A 61 4.96 8.66 -28.21
N ILE A 62 4.21 8.87 -27.12
CA ILE A 62 4.03 7.86 -26.07
C ILE A 62 3.33 6.62 -26.62
N ARG A 63 2.29 6.79 -27.46
CA ARG A 63 1.57 5.69 -28.11
C ARG A 63 2.39 4.93 -29.15
N SER A 64 3.45 5.54 -29.67
CA SER A 64 4.26 4.96 -30.73
C SER A 64 4.98 3.67 -30.27
N PRO A 65 4.98 2.60 -31.09
CA PRO A 65 5.80 1.42 -30.82
C PRO A 65 7.29 1.64 -31.16
N ARG A 66 7.64 2.76 -31.81
CA ARG A 66 8.98 3.06 -32.37
C ARG A 66 10.12 2.86 -31.37
N PHE A 67 9.90 3.18 -30.10
CA PHE A 67 10.95 3.13 -29.07
C PHE A 67 10.74 2.00 -28.07
N GLU A 68 9.72 1.15 -28.21
CA GLU A 68 9.31 0.21 -27.17
C GLU A 68 10.43 -0.78 -26.78
N LYS A 69 11.18 -1.27 -27.77
CA LYS A 69 12.30 -2.21 -27.59
C LYS A 69 13.56 -1.58 -26.99
N GLN A 70 13.64 -0.25 -26.87
CA GLN A 70 14.81 0.42 -26.30
C GLN A 70 14.92 0.16 -24.80
N LYS A 71 16.14 -0.09 -24.30
CA LYS A 71 16.35 -0.34 -22.86
C LYS A 71 15.85 0.83 -22.01
N GLN A 72 16.07 2.05 -22.49
CA GLN A 72 15.75 3.31 -21.80
C GLN A 72 14.40 3.94 -22.20
N SER A 73 13.53 3.21 -22.92
CA SER A 73 12.26 3.76 -23.43
C SER A 73 11.33 4.34 -22.36
N TYR A 74 11.39 3.79 -21.15
CA TYR A 74 10.69 4.34 -19.98
C TYR A 74 11.01 5.84 -19.78
N PHE A 75 12.27 6.25 -19.84
CA PHE A 75 12.67 7.64 -19.60
C PHE A 75 12.12 8.60 -20.66
N LEU A 76 12.07 8.17 -21.92
CA LEU A 76 11.48 8.96 -23.00
C LEU A 76 9.97 9.15 -22.82
N PHE A 77 9.25 8.06 -22.52
CA PHE A 77 7.82 8.13 -22.30
C PHE A 77 7.47 8.92 -21.03
N HIS A 78 8.28 8.78 -19.99
CA HIS A 78 8.07 9.47 -18.72
C HIS A 78 8.30 10.97 -18.89
N GLU A 79 9.37 11.39 -19.57
CA GLU A 79 9.61 12.82 -19.84
C GLU A 79 8.46 13.45 -20.63
N ALA A 80 7.94 12.76 -21.65
CA ALA A 80 6.81 13.27 -22.43
C ALA A 80 5.52 13.36 -21.59
N ALA A 81 5.25 12.36 -20.73
CA ALA A 81 4.09 12.36 -19.85
C ALA A 81 4.21 13.41 -18.74
N GLU A 82 5.41 13.60 -18.19
CA GLU A 82 5.72 14.61 -17.18
C GLU A 82 5.55 16.03 -17.74
N ALA A 83 6.03 16.30 -18.95
CA ALA A 83 5.77 17.58 -19.61
C ALA A 83 4.26 17.86 -19.73
N LEU A 84 3.48 16.84 -20.10
CA LEU A 84 2.02 16.94 -20.22
C LEU A 84 1.33 17.21 -18.86
N ILE A 85 1.70 16.51 -17.78
CA ILE A 85 1.09 16.75 -16.46
C ILE A 85 1.49 18.12 -15.87
N ARG A 86 2.73 18.58 -16.10
CA ARG A 86 3.17 19.93 -15.69
C ARG A 86 2.34 21.01 -16.39
N LEU A 87 2.05 20.84 -17.68
CA LEU A 87 1.15 21.73 -18.41
C LEU A 87 -0.28 21.64 -17.85
N ALA A 88 -0.82 20.43 -17.67
CA ALA A 88 -2.18 20.22 -17.17
C ALA A 88 -2.42 20.85 -15.79
N ALA A 89 -1.39 20.91 -14.94
CA ALA A 89 -1.43 21.56 -13.63
C ALA A 89 -1.51 23.10 -13.71
N ARG A 90 -0.99 23.72 -14.79
CA ARG A 90 -0.91 25.18 -14.94
C ARG A 90 -2.04 25.77 -15.77
N VAL A 91 -2.55 25.02 -16.75
CA VAL A 91 -3.58 25.51 -17.68
C VAL A 91 -5.00 25.26 -17.15
N LYS A 92 -5.93 26.12 -17.55
CA LYS A 92 -7.36 25.97 -17.22
C LYS A 92 -8.05 24.93 -18.12
N GLU A 93 -9.27 24.58 -17.74
CA GLU A 93 -10.19 23.82 -18.61
C GLU A 93 -10.50 24.60 -19.90
N PRO A 94 -10.68 23.93 -21.06
CA PRO A 94 -10.81 22.48 -21.28
C PRO A 94 -9.50 21.73 -21.58
N LEU A 95 -8.37 22.44 -21.72
CA LEU A 95 -7.11 21.84 -22.15
C LEU A 95 -6.55 20.86 -21.12
N SER A 96 -6.59 21.23 -19.83
CA SER A 96 -6.12 20.36 -18.73
C SER A 96 -6.84 19.01 -18.72
N LYS A 97 -8.18 18.98 -18.71
CA LYS A 97 -8.94 17.73 -18.82
C LYS A 97 -8.64 16.93 -20.09
N SER A 98 -8.44 17.59 -21.22
CA SER A 98 -8.10 16.92 -22.47
C SER A 98 -6.75 16.19 -22.39
N ILE A 99 -5.76 16.81 -21.73
CA ILE A 99 -4.45 16.18 -21.47
C ILE A 99 -4.60 14.97 -20.54
N ILE A 100 -5.31 15.13 -19.42
CA ILE A 100 -5.52 14.05 -18.45
C ILE A 100 -6.26 12.88 -19.11
N GLN A 101 -7.31 13.16 -19.90
CA GLN A 101 -8.04 12.12 -20.62
C GLN A 101 -7.13 11.38 -21.61
N ALA A 102 -6.30 12.10 -22.37
CA ALA A 102 -5.39 11.47 -23.33
C ALA A 102 -4.36 10.55 -22.65
N LEU A 103 -3.86 10.93 -21.47
CA LEU A 103 -2.97 10.08 -20.66
C LEU A 103 -3.71 8.88 -20.05
N ASN A 104 -4.94 9.05 -19.59
CA ASN A 104 -5.78 7.95 -19.10
C ASN A 104 -6.07 6.92 -20.21
N ASP A 105 -6.36 7.37 -21.43
CA ASP A 105 -6.55 6.48 -22.58
C ASP A 105 -5.27 5.67 -22.90
N ILE A 106 -4.10 6.26 -22.68
CA ILE A 106 -2.82 5.55 -22.82
C ILE A 106 -2.65 4.53 -21.68
N LEU A 107 -2.99 4.87 -20.43
CA LEU A 107 -2.95 3.92 -19.31
C LEU A 107 -3.77 2.65 -19.61
N TYR A 108 -4.99 2.79 -20.11
CA TYR A 108 -5.86 1.65 -20.41
C TYR A 108 -5.28 0.71 -21.47
N THR A 109 -4.58 1.27 -22.47
CA THR A 109 -4.13 0.53 -23.66
C THR A 109 -2.65 0.14 -23.64
N SER A 110 -1.91 0.55 -22.60
CA SER A 110 -0.46 0.33 -22.51
C SER A 110 -0.07 -0.76 -21.54
N HIS A 111 1.16 -1.28 -21.71
CA HIS A 111 1.79 -2.29 -20.88
C HIS A 111 3.25 -1.91 -20.58
N GLY A 112 3.87 -2.62 -19.63
CA GLY A 112 5.30 -2.52 -19.34
C GLY A 112 5.80 -1.08 -19.12
N LYS A 113 6.89 -0.70 -19.80
CA LYS A 113 7.58 0.59 -19.60
C LYS A 113 6.72 1.81 -19.91
N ARG A 114 5.82 1.70 -20.90
CA ARG A 114 4.89 2.79 -21.27
C ARG A 114 3.87 3.00 -20.17
N LEU A 115 3.24 1.92 -19.70
CA LEU A 115 2.30 1.95 -18.59
C LEU A 115 2.94 2.56 -17.33
N ARG A 116 4.13 2.08 -16.96
CA ARG A 116 4.86 2.59 -15.79
C ARG A 116 5.20 4.07 -15.91
N ALA A 117 5.65 4.53 -17.08
CA ALA A 117 6.00 5.93 -17.31
C ALA A 117 4.80 6.87 -17.13
N VAL A 118 3.65 6.49 -17.71
CA VAL A 118 2.41 7.27 -17.61
C VAL A 118 1.82 7.20 -16.20
N ASN A 119 1.85 6.03 -15.55
CA ASN A 119 1.43 5.88 -14.15
C ASN A 119 2.21 6.82 -13.23
N GLN A 120 3.53 6.86 -13.36
CA GLN A 120 4.35 7.69 -12.50
C GLN A 120 4.06 9.18 -12.72
N ALA A 121 4.02 9.62 -13.98
CA ALA A 121 3.70 11.00 -14.30
C ALA A 121 2.31 11.41 -13.76
N LEU A 122 1.26 10.62 -13.99
CA LEU A 122 -0.07 10.92 -13.44
C LEU A 122 -0.10 10.89 -11.91
N GLY A 123 0.76 10.08 -11.28
CA GLY A 123 0.97 10.08 -9.83
C GLY A 123 1.53 11.38 -9.28
N GLU A 124 2.22 12.17 -10.09
CA GLU A 124 2.84 13.43 -9.65
C GLU A 124 1.91 14.64 -9.81
N LEU A 125 0.65 14.42 -10.21
CA LEU A 125 -0.33 15.49 -10.27
C LEU A 125 -0.49 16.17 -8.90
N PRO A 126 -0.59 17.51 -8.85
CA PRO A 126 -0.78 18.23 -7.61
C PRO A 126 -2.04 17.76 -6.88
N TRP A 127 -1.89 17.51 -5.59
CA TRP A 127 -2.97 17.12 -4.71
C TRP A 127 -2.69 17.65 -3.31
N GLU A 128 -3.69 18.26 -2.68
CA GLU A 128 -3.59 18.81 -1.34
C GLU A 128 -4.52 18.03 -0.41
N PRO A 129 -4.00 17.42 0.67
CA PRO A 129 -4.82 16.72 1.65
C PRO A 129 -5.67 17.71 2.46
N ALA A 130 -6.85 17.27 2.88
CA ALA A 130 -7.70 18.05 3.79
C ALA A 130 -7.34 17.83 5.29
N ALA A 131 -6.70 16.72 5.63
CA ALA A 131 -6.36 16.39 7.01
C ALA A 131 -4.98 16.96 7.41
N SER A 132 -4.78 17.07 8.71
CA SER A 132 -3.49 17.38 9.35
C SER A 132 -3.11 16.25 10.29
N ASP A 133 -1.83 16.10 10.60
CA ASP A 133 -1.34 15.13 11.57
C ASP A 133 -1.92 15.46 12.96
N PRO A 134 -2.29 14.46 13.78
CA PRO A 134 -2.73 14.73 15.13
C PRO A 134 -1.55 15.26 15.94
N TRP A 135 -1.81 16.30 16.74
CA TRP A 135 -0.81 16.83 17.64
C TRP A 135 -0.53 15.85 18.78
N VAL A 136 0.75 15.56 19.01
CA VAL A 136 1.26 14.80 20.16
C VAL A 136 2.10 15.75 21.02
N MET A 137 1.85 15.76 22.32
CA MET A 137 2.56 16.64 23.27
C MET A 137 4.04 16.23 23.37
N ASP A 138 4.93 17.22 23.32
CA ASP A 138 6.37 17.08 23.55
C ASP A 138 6.79 18.05 24.68
N PRO A 139 7.33 17.58 25.83
CA PRO A 139 7.61 16.18 26.15
C PRO A 139 6.34 15.35 26.36
N LEU A 140 6.44 14.04 26.07
CA LEU A 140 5.36 13.08 26.26
C LEU A 140 4.93 13.02 27.72
N SER A 141 3.62 13.16 27.95
CA SER A 141 3.01 13.16 29.27
C SER A 141 2.60 11.74 29.69
N VAL A 142 3.50 11.04 30.39
CA VAL A 142 3.29 9.65 30.86
C VAL A 142 2.83 9.63 32.31
N LEU A 143 1.72 8.92 32.58
CA LEU A 143 1.15 8.81 33.94
C LEU A 143 1.36 7.42 34.55
N PRO A 144 2.00 7.30 35.73
CA PRO A 144 2.00 6.06 36.50
C PRO A 144 0.59 5.75 37.04
N VAL A 145 0.11 4.53 36.84
CA VAL A 145 -1.26 4.13 37.19
C VAL A 145 -1.34 2.64 37.56
N ASP A 146 -2.15 2.33 38.57
CA ASP A 146 -2.54 0.96 38.91
C ASP A 146 -3.47 0.41 37.83
N LEU A 147 -3.33 -0.87 37.45
CA LEU A 147 -4.14 -1.47 36.41
C LEU A 147 -5.65 -1.28 36.65
N ASN A 148 -6.11 -1.38 37.91
CA ASN A 148 -7.51 -1.21 38.26
C ASN A 148 -8.01 0.22 38.03
N GLY A 149 -7.11 1.21 37.96
CA GLY A 149 -7.44 2.60 37.65
C GLY A 149 -7.81 2.84 36.19
N LEU A 150 -7.42 1.95 35.27
CA LEU A 150 -7.75 2.03 33.84
C LEU A 150 -8.95 1.15 33.44
N VAL A 151 -9.37 0.22 34.31
CA VAL A 151 -10.50 -0.67 34.06
C VAL A 151 -11.78 -0.02 34.59
N PRO A 152 -12.78 0.29 33.74
CA PRO A 152 -14.03 0.90 34.20
C PRO A 152 -14.78 -0.01 35.18
N GLY A 153 -15.20 0.55 36.32
CA GLY A 153 -15.94 -0.17 37.35
C GLY A 153 -15.02 -0.87 38.34
N SER A 154 -14.61 -0.14 39.38
CA SER A 154 -13.67 -0.53 40.44
C SER A 154 -14.11 -1.69 41.35
N ALA A 155 -15.03 -2.55 40.88
CA ALA A 155 -15.52 -3.75 41.58
C ALA A 155 -15.86 -4.91 40.62
N ALA A 156 -15.61 -4.78 39.31
CA ALA A 156 -15.86 -5.86 38.36
C ALA A 156 -14.72 -6.88 38.43
N GLU A 157 -14.97 -8.04 39.04
CA GLU A 157 -14.06 -9.19 38.97
C GLU A 157 -13.59 -9.40 37.53
N LEU A 158 -12.27 -9.37 37.31
CA LEU A 158 -11.65 -9.66 36.02
C LEU A 158 -12.12 -11.06 35.59
N LYS A 159 -12.98 -11.14 34.57
CA LYS A 159 -13.51 -12.43 34.13
C LYS A 159 -12.45 -13.24 33.41
N GLN A 160 -11.72 -12.58 32.52
CA GLN A 160 -10.72 -13.23 31.70
C GLN A 160 -9.69 -12.23 31.21
N THR A 161 -8.43 -12.62 31.29
CA THR A 161 -7.31 -11.89 30.71
C THR A 161 -6.58 -12.79 29.73
N ARG A 162 -6.09 -12.21 28.63
CA ARG A 162 -5.22 -12.93 27.68
C ARG A 162 -4.22 -11.99 27.05
N TRP A 163 -3.00 -12.49 26.87
CA TRP A 163 -1.99 -11.83 26.08
C TRP A 163 -2.17 -12.17 24.60
N GLN A 164 -2.03 -11.16 23.74
CA GLN A 164 -1.94 -11.31 22.29
C GLN A 164 -0.82 -10.40 21.77
N GLY A 165 0.34 -11.00 21.48
CA GLY A 165 1.55 -10.23 21.18
C GLY A 165 1.94 -9.34 22.35
N ARG A 166 2.04 -8.03 22.11
CA ARG A 166 2.31 -7.00 23.14
C ARG A 166 1.07 -6.36 23.73
N SER A 167 -0.11 -6.91 23.47
CA SER A 167 -1.38 -6.39 23.97
C SER A 167 -1.98 -7.31 25.03
N LEU A 168 -2.34 -6.74 26.17
CA LEU A 168 -3.14 -7.41 27.20
C LEU A 168 -4.61 -7.08 26.96
N ILE A 169 -5.42 -8.11 26.76
CA ILE A 169 -6.87 -7.99 26.57
C ILE A 169 -7.56 -8.39 27.87
N ILE A 170 -8.38 -7.49 28.40
CA ILE A 170 -9.09 -7.64 29.67
C ILE A 170 -10.59 -7.62 29.41
N ASN A 171 -11.27 -8.73 29.70
CA ASN A 171 -12.71 -8.81 29.70
C ASN A 171 -13.23 -8.66 31.14
N THR A 172 -14.07 -7.65 31.37
CA THR A 172 -14.68 -7.39 32.67
C THR A 172 -15.96 -8.19 32.87
N SER A 173 -16.53 -8.19 34.08
CA SER A 173 -17.77 -8.91 34.37
C SER A 173 -19.02 -8.40 33.62
N GLY A 174 -18.93 -7.21 33.00
CA GLY A 174 -19.90 -6.69 32.03
C GLY A 174 -19.62 -7.08 30.56
N THR A 175 -20.10 -6.27 29.62
CA THR A 175 -19.76 -6.35 28.18
C THR A 175 -18.52 -5.54 27.81
N ALA A 176 -17.88 -4.87 28.79
CA ALA A 176 -16.74 -4.00 28.55
C ALA A 176 -15.44 -4.80 28.40
N CYS A 177 -14.74 -4.51 27.31
CA CYS A 177 -13.41 -5.01 26.98
C CYS A 177 -12.43 -3.84 27.01
N VAL A 178 -11.27 -4.02 27.65
CA VAL A 178 -10.18 -3.04 27.68
C VAL A 178 -8.92 -3.70 27.15
N VAL A 179 -8.19 -3.00 26.28
CA VAL A 179 -6.93 -3.45 25.72
C VAL A 179 -5.83 -2.51 26.16
N LEU A 180 -4.77 -3.05 26.74
CA LEU A 180 -3.53 -2.32 27.01
C LEU A 180 -2.50 -2.76 25.97
N LYS A 181 -2.04 -1.83 25.14
CA LYS A 181 -1.01 -2.09 24.12
C LYS A 181 0.32 -1.52 24.61
N PHE A 182 1.28 -2.41 24.86
CA PHE A 182 2.53 -2.06 25.55
C PHE A 182 3.66 -1.71 24.58
N ALA A 183 4.57 -0.85 25.05
CA ALA A 183 5.78 -0.48 24.35
C ALA A 183 6.78 -1.63 24.35
N THR A 184 7.56 -1.75 23.28
CA THR A 184 8.67 -2.73 23.16
C THR A 184 10.05 -2.07 23.11
N SER A 185 10.10 -0.75 22.97
CA SER A 185 11.31 0.06 23.00
C SER A 185 10.99 1.48 23.52
N ALA A 186 12.03 2.30 23.72
CA ALA A 186 11.86 3.70 24.08
C ALA A 186 11.19 4.51 22.95
N ASP A 187 11.63 4.31 21.69
CA ASP A 187 11.10 5.03 20.53
C ASP A 187 9.62 4.73 20.30
N ASN A 188 9.22 3.49 20.57
CA ASN A 188 7.85 3.03 20.38
C ASN A 188 6.82 3.69 21.32
N ILE A 189 7.26 4.36 22.40
CA ILE A 189 6.34 5.13 23.26
C ILE A 189 5.71 6.28 22.47
N THR A 190 6.50 6.94 21.62
CA THR A 190 6.01 8.05 20.78
C THR A 190 5.00 7.54 19.74
N ASP A 191 5.24 6.37 19.15
CA ASP A 191 4.32 5.75 18.21
C ASP A 191 2.98 5.40 18.86
N LEU A 192 3.01 4.85 20.08
CA LEU A 192 1.78 4.57 20.84
C LEU A 192 1.03 5.86 21.20
N ALA A 193 1.75 6.92 21.59
CA ALA A 193 1.13 8.21 21.85
C ALA A 193 0.45 8.79 20.59
N ARG A 194 1.09 8.64 19.42
CA ARG A 194 0.52 9.02 18.12
C ARG A 194 -0.70 8.16 17.79
N GLU A 195 -0.66 6.85 18.03
CA GLU A 195 -1.80 5.94 17.87
C GLU A 195 -3.01 6.41 18.68
N ALA A 196 -2.82 6.74 19.97
CA ALA A 196 -3.90 7.26 20.81
C ALA A 196 -4.45 8.60 20.30
N ALA A 197 -3.60 9.48 19.75
CA ALA A 197 -4.02 10.75 19.17
C ALA A 197 -4.82 10.55 17.87
N TRP A 198 -4.43 9.61 17.01
CA TRP A 198 -5.19 9.20 15.83
C TRP A 198 -6.57 8.66 16.18
N LEU A 199 -6.66 7.77 17.17
CA LEU A 199 -7.94 7.24 17.64
C LEU A 199 -8.90 8.36 18.06
N THR A 200 -8.44 9.34 18.84
CA THR A 200 -9.25 10.50 19.23
C THR A 200 -9.69 11.34 18.03
N ARG A 201 -8.79 11.59 17.08
CA ARG A 201 -9.09 12.39 15.88
C ARG A 201 -10.13 11.70 15.00
N LEU A 202 -9.99 10.40 14.78
CA LEU A 202 -10.90 9.63 13.93
C LEU A 202 -12.27 9.45 14.57
N GLN A 203 -12.34 9.28 15.89
CA GLN A 203 -13.61 9.29 16.64
C GLN A 203 -14.35 10.62 16.45
N SER A 204 -13.63 11.74 16.55
CA SER A 204 -14.22 13.09 16.38
C SER A 204 -14.64 13.38 14.94
N SER A 205 -13.99 12.73 13.96
CA SER A 205 -14.26 12.86 12.53
C SER A 205 -15.27 11.83 12.01
N GLY A 206 -15.83 10.99 12.89
CA GLY A 206 -16.65 9.84 12.54
C GLY A 206 -17.84 10.18 11.65
N GLY A 207 -18.45 11.36 11.81
CA GLY A 207 -19.57 11.84 10.99
C GLY A 207 -19.22 12.01 9.50
N ASP A 208 -18.02 12.49 9.18
CA ASP A 208 -17.57 12.68 7.79
C ASP A 208 -17.08 11.38 7.12
N MET A 209 -16.83 10.36 7.94
CA MET A 209 -16.39 9.01 7.53
C MET A 209 -17.54 7.99 7.64
N ALA A 210 -18.72 8.44 8.05
CA ALA A 210 -19.86 7.62 8.46
C ALA A 210 -20.55 6.87 7.31
N ALA A 211 -20.26 7.19 6.05
CA ALA A 211 -20.90 6.51 4.92
C ALA A 211 -20.56 5.00 4.83
N GLY A 212 -19.67 4.48 5.68
CA GLY A 212 -19.35 3.05 5.82
C GLY A 212 -19.51 2.47 7.24
N GLY A 213 -20.06 3.20 8.22
CA GLY A 213 -20.18 2.70 9.61
C GLY A 213 -18.82 2.38 10.23
N PHE A 214 -17.87 3.33 10.17
CA PHE A 214 -16.53 3.15 10.73
C PHE A 214 -16.57 3.17 12.26
N ASP A 215 -16.46 1.99 12.87
CA ASP A 215 -16.38 1.85 14.33
C ASP A 215 -14.91 1.92 14.76
N THR A 216 -14.50 3.06 15.31
CA THR A 216 -13.14 3.27 15.81
C THR A 216 -13.01 2.87 17.28
N PRO A 217 -11.93 2.15 17.67
CA PRO A 217 -11.64 1.93 19.08
C PRO A 217 -11.61 3.24 19.86
N VAL A 218 -12.12 3.21 21.09
CA VAL A 218 -12.20 4.41 21.93
C VAL A 218 -10.96 4.47 22.82
N PRO A 219 -10.08 5.47 22.66
CA PRO A 219 -8.90 5.59 23.51
C PRO A 219 -9.34 5.92 24.94
N ILE A 220 -8.69 5.30 25.92
CA ILE A 220 -8.94 5.57 27.33
C ILE A 220 -8.07 6.74 27.76
N GLU A 221 -8.73 7.78 28.25
CA GLU A 221 -8.08 8.94 28.86
C GLU A 221 -8.33 8.91 30.37
N TYR A 222 -7.25 9.03 31.15
CA TYR A 222 -7.33 9.06 32.61
C TYR A 222 -6.52 10.24 33.14
N LYS A 223 -7.19 11.13 33.89
CA LYS A 223 -6.62 12.39 34.42
C LYS A 223 -5.97 13.28 33.33
N GLY A 224 -6.49 13.26 32.11
CA GLY A 224 -5.92 14.02 30.98
C GLY A 224 -4.72 13.36 30.29
N HIS A 225 -4.35 12.14 30.69
CA HIS A 225 -3.26 11.36 30.08
C HIS A 225 -3.81 10.19 29.27
N ARG A 226 -3.08 9.82 28.21
CA ARG A 226 -3.37 8.66 27.35
C ARG A 226 -2.24 7.64 27.28
N VAL A 227 -1.05 8.02 27.77
CA VAL A 227 0.11 7.16 27.87
C VAL A 227 0.36 6.88 29.35
N PHE A 228 0.53 5.61 29.66
CA PHE A 228 0.52 5.11 31.02
C PHE A 228 1.78 4.30 31.31
N THR A 229 2.16 4.23 32.58
CA THR A 229 3.10 3.22 33.11
C THR A 229 2.35 2.39 34.12
N ILE A 230 2.21 1.08 33.90
CA ILE A 230 1.53 0.21 34.85
C ILE A 230 2.45 -0.06 36.04
N THR A 231 1.97 0.25 37.24
CA THR A 231 2.74 0.11 38.50
C THR A 231 2.43 -1.17 39.27
N SER A 232 1.31 -1.82 38.97
CA SER A 232 0.87 -3.07 39.57
C SER A 232 1.38 -4.28 38.79
N ASP A 233 1.33 -5.46 39.39
CA ASP A 233 1.61 -6.70 38.66
C ASP A 233 0.61 -6.92 37.52
N LEU A 234 1.12 -7.38 36.38
CA LEU A 234 0.32 -7.71 35.22
C LEU A 234 -0.16 -9.18 35.30
N PRO A 235 -1.41 -9.46 34.89
CA PRO A 235 -1.94 -10.82 34.94
C PRO A 235 -1.30 -11.73 33.87
N GLY A 236 -1.11 -12.99 34.23
CA GLY A 236 -0.56 -14.04 33.35
C GLY A 236 0.94 -13.92 33.09
N ASP A 237 1.45 -14.74 32.18
CA ASP A 237 2.87 -14.75 31.79
C ASP A 237 3.20 -13.52 30.96
N THR A 238 3.72 -12.48 31.63
CA THR A 238 4.05 -11.21 30.99
C THR A 238 5.18 -11.40 29.96
N PRO A 239 5.01 -10.92 28.71
CA PRO A 239 6.06 -11.03 27.70
C PRO A 239 7.36 -10.33 28.15
N SER A 240 8.50 -11.02 28.05
CA SER A 240 9.79 -10.53 28.55
C SER A 240 10.37 -9.36 27.74
N PHE A 241 9.85 -9.10 26.55
CA PHE A 241 10.32 -8.06 25.63
C PHE A 241 9.61 -6.70 25.81
N LEU A 242 8.73 -6.56 26.81
CA LEU A 242 8.06 -5.28 27.08
C LEU A 242 9.03 -4.25 27.67
N TYR A 243 8.91 -3.01 27.21
CA TYR A 243 9.75 -1.91 27.66
C TYR A 243 9.05 -1.14 28.79
N LYS A 244 9.53 -1.35 30.03
CA LYS A 244 9.15 -0.60 31.24
C LYS A 244 7.64 -0.50 31.50
N GLN A 245 6.86 -1.46 30.98
CA GLN A 245 5.40 -1.50 31.09
C GLN A 245 4.69 -0.19 30.68
N HIS A 246 5.29 0.58 29.76
CA HIS A 246 4.62 1.72 29.16
C HIS A 246 3.54 1.24 28.19
N CYS A 247 2.36 1.86 28.19
CA CYS A 247 1.26 1.46 27.31
C CYS A 247 0.30 2.60 26.98
N ILE A 248 -0.52 2.39 25.95
CA ILE A 248 -1.81 3.06 25.81
C ILE A 248 -2.93 2.08 26.14
N ALA A 249 -4.09 2.60 26.49
CA ALA A 249 -5.29 1.80 26.74
C ALA A 249 -6.43 2.24 25.83
N PHE A 250 -7.23 1.30 25.36
CA PHE A 250 -8.42 1.59 24.54
C PHE A 250 -9.49 0.51 24.70
N SER A 251 -10.74 0.87 24.42
CA SER A 251 -11.87 -0.03 24.32
C SER A 251 -12.07 -0.42 22.86
N PRO A 252 -11.94 -1.71 22.48
CA PRO A 252 -12.14 -2.14 21.11
C PRO A 252 -13.62 -2.13 20.74
N CYS A 253 -13.91 -1.95 19.44
CA CYS A 253 -15.26 -2.05 18.91
C CYS A 253 -15.70 -3.52 18.73
N PRO A 254 -17.02 -3.80 18.66
CA PRO A 254 -17.51 -5.10 18.24
C PRO A 254 -16.90 -5.52 16.89
N GLY A 255 -16.41 -6.75 16.79
CA GLY A 255 -15.76 -7.25 15.58
C GLY A 255 -14.29 -6.81 15.37
N TYR A 256 -13.66 -6.14 16.33
CA TYR A 256 -12.26 -5.70 16.21
C TYR A 256 -11.27 -6.85 16.08
N TYR A 257 -11.58 -8.06 16.55
CA TYR A 257 -10.70 -9.24 16.42
C TYR A 257 -11.29 -10.31 15.48
N GLU A 258 -12.30 -9.96 14.67
CA GLU A 258 -12.93 -10.85 13.70
C GLU A 258 -12.33 -10.63 12.31
N TYR A 259 -11.24 -11.34 12.01
CA TYR A 259 -10.54 -11.23 10.73
C TYR A 259 -11.31 -11.93 9.59
N PRO A 260 -11.33 -11.35 8.38
CA PRO A 260 -12.07 -11.93 7.27
C PRO A 260 -11.46 -13.22 6.69
N ASN A 261 -10.20 -13.50 7.01
CA ASN A 261 -9.43 -14.64 6.53
C ASN A 261 -8.99 -15.60 7.65
N ASP A 262 -9.59 -15.53 8.84
CA ASP A 262 -9.25 -16.45 9.93
C ASP A 262 -9.57 -17.91 9.53
N PRO A 263 -8.57 -18.82 9.46
CA PRO A 263 -8.79 -20.21 9.07
C PRO A 263 -9.73 -20.97 10.01
N GLY A 264 -9.89 -20.53 11.26
CA GLY A 264 -10.78 -21.14 12.25
C GLY A 264 -12.23 -20.64 12.18
N CYS A 265 -12.52 -19.64 11.36
CA CYS A 265 -13.81 -18.94 11.36
C CYS A 265 -14.63 -19.27 10.10
N LEU A 266 -15.64 -20.13 10.25
CA LEU A 266 -16.55 -20.52 9.16
C LEU A 266 -17.65 -19.47 8.97
N GLN A 267 -17.28 -18.30 8.45
CA GLN A 267 -18.27 -17.29 8.04
C GLN A 267 -18.76 -17.51 6.61
N PRO A 268 -20.01 -17.18 6.29
CA PRO A 268 -20.49 -17.18 4.92
C PRO A 268 -19.68 -16.21 4.04
N MET A 269 -19.48 -16.53 2.76
CA MET A 269 -18.77 -15.66 1.82
C MET A 269 -19.38 -14.25 1.71
N SER A 270 -20.69 -14.10 1.93
CA SER A 270 -21.35 -12.79 1.97
C SER A 270 -20.84 -11.92 3.12
N TRP A 271 -20.67 -12.51 4.31
CA TRP A 271 -20.10 -11.82 5.47
C TRP A 271 -18.67 -11.37 5.18
N THR A 272 -17.84 -12.26 4.64
CA THR A 272 -16.45 -11.94 4.30
C THR A 272 -16.40 -10.80 3.29
N ARG A 273 -17.21 -10.87 2.23
CA ARG A 273 -17.35 -9.83 1.21
C ARG A 273 -17.72 -8.47 1.81
N ASP A 274 -18.67 -8.43 2.75
CA ASP A 274 -19.09 -7.19 3.41
C ASP A 274 -17.95 -6.55 4.21
N VAL A 275 -17.13 -7.36 4.90
CA VAL A 275 -15.94 -6.86 5.62
C VAL A 275 -14.98 -6.17 4.64
N PHE A 276 -14.68 -6.79 3.50
CA PHE A 276 -13.81 -6.20 2.47
C PHE A 276 -14.39 -4.91 1.89
N ILE A 277 -15.67 -4.91 1.51
CA ILE A 277 -16.37 -3.74 0.95
C ILE A 277 -16.30 -2.56 1.92
N LYS A 278 -16.65 -2.79 3.19
CA LYS A 278 -16.65 -1.77 4.24
C LYS A 278 -15.26 -1.15 4.40
N ASN A 279 -14.24 -1.99 4.55
CA ASN A 279 -12.87 -1.54 4.77
C ASN A 279 -12.29 -0.81 3.56
N ALA A 280 -12.54 -1.30 2.35
CA ALA A 280 -12.13 -0.64 1.12
C ALA A 280 -12.72 0.77 1.01
N ARG A 281 -14.01 0.91 1.31
CA ARG A 281 -14.70 2.21 1.33
C ARG A 281 -14.10 3.17 2.35
N ILE A 282 -13.87 2.72 3.57
CA ILE A 282 -13.30 3.55 4.65
C ILE A 282 -11.89 4.01 4.29
N LEU A 283 -11.02 3.11 3.82
CA LEU A 283 -9.65 3.46 3.46
C LEU A 283 -9.58 4.41 2.25
N GLY A 284 -10.44 4.23 1.25
CA GLY A 284 -10.56 5.20 0.15
C GLY A 284 -10.91 6.60 0.66
N GLN A 285 -11.83 6.70 1.62
CA GLN A 285 -12.22 7.98 2.23
C GLN A 285 -11.11 8.58 3.11
N MET A 286 -10.34 7.75 3.82
CA MET A 286 -9.18 8.22 4.60
C MET A 286 -8.11 8.75 3.66
N THR A 287 -7.84 8.01 2.60
CA THR A 287 -6.75 8.28 1.65
C THR A 287 -6.95 9.60 0.90
N VAL A 288 -8.18 9.94 0.46
CA VAL A 288 -8.44 11.24 -0.19
C VAL A 288 -8.30 12.43 0.76
N LYS A 289 -8.39 12.20 2.08
CA LYS A 289 -8.12 13.22 3.10
C LYS A 289 -6.63 13.29 3.45
N GLY A 290 -5.81 12.40 2.92
CA GLY A 290 -4.38 12.27 3.24
C GLY A 290 -4.08 11.53 4.51
N ILE A 291 -4.97 10.64 4.93
CA ILE A 291 -4.75 9.71 6.03
C ILE A 291 -4.61 8.33 5.40
N VAL A 292 -3.44 7.69 5.52
CA VAL A 292 -3.15 6.39 4.89
C VAL A 292 -2.77 5.36 5.94
N HIS A 293 -2.94 4.08 5.61
CA HIS A 293 -2.53 2.99 6.45
C HIS A 293 -1.31 2.29 5.82
N THR A 294 -0.13 2.49 6.41
CA THR A 294 1.17 2.12 5.82
C THR A 294 1.54 0.65 5.97
N ALA A 295 0.73 -0.14 6.67
CA ALA A 295 0.96 -1.58 6.84
C ALA A 295 -0.35 -2.39 6.96
N LEU A 296 -1.25 -2.33 5.96
CA LEU A 296 -2.48 -3.13 6.02
C LEU A 296 -2.20 -4.63 6.17
N ILE A 297 -1.12 -5.08 5.52
CA ILE A 297 -0.42 -6.31 5.85
C ILE A 297 1.09 -6.03 5.80
N PRO A 298 1.93 -6.77 6.54
CA PRO A 298 3.37 -6.61 6.45
C PRO A 298 3.91 -7.16 5.12
N LEU A 299 4.29 -6.29 4.19
CA LEU A 299 4.80 -6.66 2.86
C LEU A 299 6.33 -6.58 2.80
N PHE A 300 7.00 -7.62 2.28
CA PHE A 300 8.46 -7.66 2.18
C PHE A 300 8.96 -8.16 0.82
N HIS A 301 10.11 -7.64 0.39
CA HIS A 301 10.88 -8.23 -0.72
C HIS A 301 11.70 -9.44 -0.28
N ASN A 302 12.23 -9.41 0.95
CA ASN A 302 12.98 -10.49 1.56
C ASN A 302 13.08 -10.24 3.08
N ARG A 303 12.51 -11.13 3.89
CA ARG A 303 12.50 -11.01 5.36
C ARG A 303 13.88 -11.24 6.01
N VAL A 304 14.78 -11.96 5.35
CA VAL A 304 16.12 -12.30 5.87
C VAL A 304 17.12 -11.16 5.70
N GLN A 305 16.94 -10.31 4.69
CA GLN A 305 17.86 -9.23 4.31
C GLN A 305 17.42 -7.83 4.75
N GLN A 306 16.42 -7.72 5.64
CA GLN A 306 15.87 -6.45 6.11
C GLN A 306 16.96 -5.46 6.54
N ARG A 307 17.97 -5.92 7.30
CA ARG A 307 19.07 -5.09 7.81
C ARG A 307 20.10 -4.61 6.76
N ARG A 308 19.97 -4.99 5.49
CA ARG A 308 20.90 -4.57 4.40
C ARG A 308 20.41 -3.38 3.60
N ARG A 309 19.10 -3.13 3.62
CA ARG A 309 18.49 -2.18 2.72
C ARG A 309 17.99 -0.99 3.52
N ASN A 310 18.07 0.19 2.90
CA ASN A 310 17.59 1.43 3.51
C ASN A 310 16.09 1.39 3.78
N ASP A 311 15.35 0.55 3.05
CA ASP A 311 13.90 0.30 3.18
C ASP A 311 13.54 -0.77 4.23
N GLN A 312 14.51 -1.28 5.00
CA GLN A 312 14.33 -2.39 5.94
C GLN A 312 13.68 -3.64 5.31
N GLY A 313 13.80 -3.83 4.00
CA GLY A 313 13.20 -4.94 3.26
C GLY A 313 11.71 -4.80 2.92
N ALA A 314 11.10 -3.62 3.16
CA ALA A 314 9.73 -3.32 2.78
C ALA A 314 9.50 -3.51 1.27
N TYR A 315 8.32 -4.00 0.89
CA TYR A 315 8.00 -4.25 -0.51
C TYR A 315 7.54 -2.99 -1.23
N LEU A 316 8.23 -2.61 -2.30
CA LEU A 316 7.81 -1.53 -3.21
C LEU A 316 7.19 -2.13 -4.47
N TRP A 317 5.86 -2.05 -4.57
CA TRP A 317 5.11 -2.69 -5.64
C TRP A 317 5.43 -2.12 -7.03
N GLU A 318 5.86 -0.86 -7.11
CA GLU A 318 6.27 -0.20 -8.36
C GLU A 318 7.49 -0.84 -9.02
N HIS A 319 8.26 -1.63 -8.27
CA HIS A 319 9.43 -2.34 -8.77
C HIS A 319 9.12 -3.73 -9.31
N ALA A 320 7.91 -4.26 -9.07
CA ALA A 320 7.47 -5.58 -9.53
C ALA A 320 8.45 -6.72 -9.16
N GLY A 321 9.13 -6.59 -8.01
CA GLY A 321 10.03 -7.62 -7.50
C GLY A 321 9.28 -8.80 -6.90
N ARG A 322 10.00 -9.85 -6.51
CA ARG A 322 9.44 -10.94 -5.71
C ARG A 322 8.74 -10.42 -4.44
N LEU A 323 7.54 -10.93 -4.17
CA LEU A 323 6.86 -10.76 -2.89
C LEU A 323 7.12 -11.98 -2.00
N ASP A 324 7.64 -11.73 -0.80
CA ASP A 324 8.12 -12.76 0.11
C ASP A 324 7.00 -13.29 1.01
N GLN A 325 6.80 -14.62 1.04
CA GLN A 325 5.90 -15.31 1.98
C GLN A 325 4.49 -14.67 2.00
N TRP A 326 3.90 -14.50 0.82
CA TRP A 326 2.70 -13.68 0.64
C TRP A 326 1.53 -14.16 1.52
N LEU A 327 1.41 -15.47 1.74
CA LEU A 327 0.36 -16.05 2.56
C LEU A 327 0.58 -15.76 4.06
N ASP A 328 1.82 -15.77 4.54
CA ASP A 328 2.15 -15.39 5.92
C ASP A 328 1.94 -13.90 6.18
N SER A 329 2.25 -13.06 5.19
CA SER A 329 1.93 -11.64 5.25
C SER A 329 0.44 -11.40 5.50
N CYS A 330 -0.44 -12.27 4.99
CA CYS A 330 -1.88 -12.13 5.18
C CYS A 330 -2.39 -12.65 6.52
N GLN A 331 -1.59 -13.28 7.38
CA GLN A 331 -2.09 -13.99 8.57
C GLN A 331 -2.89 -13.10 9.54
N TYR A 332 -2.46 -11.85 9.72
CA TYR A 332 -3.07 -10.88 10.63
C TYR A 332 -3.24 -9.53 9.93
N PRO A 333 -4.26 -9.38 9.07
CA PRO A 333 -4.46 -8.11 8.39
C PRO A 333 -4.90 -7.04 9.39
N ASN A 334 -4.42 -5.82 9.16
CA ASN A 334 -4.79 -4.63 9.93
C ASN A 334 -6.15 -4.05 9.50
N PHE A 335 -7.09 -4.95 9.22
CA PHE A 335 -8.51 -4.66 9.08
C PHE A 335 -9.34 -5.88 9.53
N ALA A 336 -10.50 -5.60 10.09
CA ALA A 336 -11.44 -6.63 10.55
C ALA A 336 -12.88 -6.18 10.28
N ARG A 337 -13.86 -6.93 10.79
CA ARG A 337 -15.29 -6.59 10.66
C ARG A 337 -15.63 -5.16 11.10
N SER A 338 -14.96 -4.64 12.14
CA SER A 338 -15.21 -3.28 12.62
C SER A 338 -14.71 -2.18 11.68
N GLY A 339 -13.61 -2.43 10.95
CA GLY A 339 -12.90 -1.43 10.16
C GLY A 339 -11.38 -1.64 10.17
N PRO A 340 -10.60 -0.66 9.67
CA PRO A 340 -9.15 -0.62 9.82
C PRO A 340 -8.72 -0.73 11.29
N ARG A 341 -7.52 -1.27 11.51
CA ARG A 341 -6.96 -1.58 12.82
C ARG A 341 -5.52 -1.11 12.91
N ASP A 342 -4.95 -1.23 14.09
CA ASP A 342 -3.52 -1.00 14.32
C ASP A 342 -3.08 0.41 13.90
N PHE A 343 -3.65 1.40 14.60
CA PHE A 343 -3.62 2.80 14.22
C PHE A 343 -2.23 3.44 14.41
N GLU A 344 -1.25 2.67 14.88
CA GLU A 344 0.17 3.05 14.86
C GLU A 344 0.73 3.17 13.43
N HIS A 345 0.14 2.44 12.48
CA HIS A 345 0.51 2.47 11.07
C HIS A 345 -0.30 3.49 10.26
N ILE A 346 -0.86 4.50 10.92
CA ILE A 346 -1.53 5.60 10.26
C ILE A 346 -0.58 6.78 10.13
N GLU A 347 -0.44 7.25 8.90
CA GLU A 347 0.39 8.40 8.57
C GLU A 347 -0.39 9.44 7.75
N GLN A 348 0.07 10.68 7.82
CA GLN A 348 -0.37 11.73 6.91
C GLN A 348 0.51 11.73 5.66
N ILE A 349 -0.11 11.89 4.50
CA ILE A 349 0.57 12.19 3.23
C ILE A 349 0.07 13.51 2.65
N ASP A 350 0.95 14.18 1.92
CA ASP A 350 0.71 15.51 1.33
C ASP A 350 1.14 15.64 -0.13
N THR A 351 1.53 14.53 -0.77
CA THR A 351 1.95 14.51 -2.17
C THR A 351 1.10 13.54 -3.00
N GLY A 352 0.91 13.87 -4.28
CA GLY A 352 0.32 12.94 -5.25
C GLY A 352 1.11 11.64 -5.37
N ALA A 353 2.44 11.71 -5.26
CA ALA A 353 3.30 10.52 -5.32
C ALA A 353 3.02 9.56 -4.15
N GLY A 354 2.87 10.10 -2.93
CA GLY A 354 2.44 9.34 -1.76
C GLY A 354 1.03 8.78 -1.94
N LEU A 355 0.10 9.58 -2.48
CA LEU A 355 -1.27 9.15 -2.77
C LEU A 355 -1.29 7.95 -3.72
N ARG A 356 -0.55 8.03 -4.85
CA ARG A 356 -0.42 6.93 -5.81
C ARG A 356 0.14 5.66 -5.15
N HIS A 357 1.21 5.81 -4.37
CA HIS A 357 1.90 4.71 -3.73
C HIS A 357 0.97 3.93 -2.79
N TYR A 358 0.34 4.62 -1.83
CA TYR A 358 -0.51 3.98 -0.82
C TYR A 358 -1.83 3.47 -1.39
N ILE A 359 -2.38 4.09 -2.46
CA ILE A 359 -3.51 3.48 -3.19
C ILE A 359 -3.12 2.12 -3.74
N GLY A 360 -1.96 2.01 -4.40
CA GLY A 360 -1.48 0.74 -4.93
C GLY A 360 -1.21 -0.29 -3.82
N GLU A 361 -0.61 0.14 -2.71
CA GLU A 361 -0.31 -0.73 -1.58
C GLU A 361 -1.56 -1.26 -0.86
N HIS A 362 -2.56 -0.40 -0.64
CA HIS A 362 -3.83 -0.82 -0.06
C HIS A 362 -4.53 -1.86 -0.94
N LEU A 363 -4.62 -1.62 -2.26
CA LEU A 363 -5.25 -2.55 -3.20
C LEU A 363 -4.48 -3.87 -3.30
N LEU A 364 -3.14 -3.82 -3.32
CA LEU A 364 -2.30 -5.01 -3.25
C LEU A 364 -2.63 -5.84 -2.01
N SER A 365 -2.65 -5.20 -0.85
CA SER A 365 -2.94 -5.84 0.44
C SER A 365 -4.30 -6.52 0.43
N PHE A 366 -5.35 -5.83 -0.05
CA PHE A 366 -6.67 -6.43 -0.16
C PHE A 366 -6.68 -7.65 -1.07
N ILE A 367 -6.11 -7.57 -2.27
CA ILE A 367 -6.09 -8.68 -3.23
C ILE A 367 -5.39 -9.91 -2.64
N LEU A 368 -4.26 -9.70 -1.96
CA LEU A 368 -3.53 -10.77 -1.28
C LEU A 368 -4.35 -11.41 -0.14
N VAL A 369 -5.02 -10.60 0.68
CA VAL A 369 -5.85 -11.14 1.77
C VAL A 369 -7.07 -11.86 1.22
N ILE A 370 -7.71 -11.38 0.13
CA ILE A 370 -8.79 -12.12 -0.55
C ILE A 370 -8.26 -13.50 -1.00
N GLY A 371 -7.08 -13.56 -1.63
CA GLY A 371 -6.45 -14.83 -2.00
C GLY A 371 -6.23 -15.75 -0.80
N SER A 372 -5.83 -15.20 0.35
CA SER A 372 -5.65 -15.97 1.58
C SER A 372 -6.96 -16.56 2.13
N VAL A 373 -8.12 -15.92 1.93
CA VAL A 373 -9.43 -16.48 2.31
C VAL A 373 -9.64 -17.85 1.66
N PHE A 374 -9.31 -17.96 0.36
CA PHE A 374 -9.45 -19.23 -0.36
C PHE A 374 -8.42 -20.25 0.08
N ARG A 375 -7.16 -19.85 0.27
CA ARG A 375 -6.10 -20.73 0.78
C ARG A 375 -6.40 -21.27 2.18
N ASN A 376 -6.99 -20.45 3.04
CA ASN A 376 -7.30 -20.79 4.42
C ASN A 376 -8.50 -21.74 4.57
N LYS A 377 -9.16 -22.13 3.48
CA LYS A 377 -10.12 -23.26 3.48
C LYS A 377 -9.44 -24.60 3.77
N ALA A 378 -8.14 -24.72 3.48
CA ALA A 378 -7.34 -25.89 3.79
C ALA A 378 -5.92 -25.45 4.20
N PRO A 379 -5.75 -24.91 5.42
CA PRO A 379 -4.48 -24.29 5.85
C PRO A 379 -3.30 -25.28 5.87
N ASP A 380 -3.57 -26.57 5.98
CA ASP A 380 -2.55 -27.63 5.97
C ASP A 380 -2.03 -27.95 4.55
N ARG A 381 -2.72 -27.51 3.48
CA ARG A 381 -2.29 -27.69 2.08
C ARG A 381 -1.40 -26.52 1.64
N ARG A 382 -0.15 -26.57 2.09
CA ARG A 382 0.83 -25.50 1.84
C ARG A 382 2.25 -26.05 1.65
N GLY A 383 2.96 -25.47 0.72
CA GLY A 383 4.37 -25.68 0.46
C GLY A 383 4.60 -26.86 -0.45
N LEU A 384 5.33 -27.86 0.05
CA LEU A 384 5.63 -29.07 -0.70
C LEU A 384 4.89 -30.26 -0.09
N THR A 385 4.40 -31.15 -0.95
CA THR A 385 3.86 -32.45 -0.57
C THR A 385 4.97 -33.35 0.00
N PRO A 386 4.62 -34.51 0.61
CA PRO A 386 5.61 -35.51 1.03
C PRO A 386 6.54 -36.00 -0.09
N ASP A 387 6.08 -35.94 -1.36
CA ASP A 387 6.86 -36.31 -2.55
C ASP A 387 7.71 -35.14 -3.08
N ALA A 388 7.88 -34.07 -2.29
CA ALA A 388 8.60 -32.85 -2.64
C ALA A 388 8.07 -32.11 -3.89
N THR A 389 6.78 -32.28 -4.21
CA THR A 389 6.12 -31.53 -5.28
C THR A 389 5.39 -30.31 -4.72
N PRO A 390 5.30 -29.18 -5.45
CA PRO A 390 4.49 -28.05 -5.01
C PRO A 390 3.03 -28.42 -4.78
N GLU A 391 2.46 -27.95 -3.68
CA GLU A 391 1.03 -28.07 -3.41
C GLU A 391 0.22 -27.32 -4.45
N ASP A 392 -0.80 -28.00 -4.99
CA ASP A 392 -1.79 -27.42 -5.91
C ASP A 392 -3.11 -27.29 -5.16
N THR A 393 -3.51 -26.04 -4.96
CA THR A 393 -4.70 -25.59 -4.22
C THR A 393 -5.62 -24.74 -5.10
N ARG A 394 -5.45 -24.79 -6.44
CA ARG A 394 -6.33 -24.08 -7.38
C ARG A 394 -7.79 -24.50 -7.25
N ASP A 395 -8.04 -25.73 -6.79
CA ASP A 395 -9.37 -26.26 -6.46
C ASP A 395 -10.07 -25.51 -5.30
N LEU A 396 -9.32 -24.85 -4.41
CA LEU A 396 -9.89 -24.07 -3.30
C LEU A 396 -10.56 -22.77 -3.77
N PHE A 397 -10.18 -22.28 -4.96
CA PHE A 397 -10.65 -21.02 -5.52
C PHE A 397 -11.97 -21.20 -6.26
N ASP A 398 -13.01 -20.53 -5.77
CA ASP A 398 -14.17 -20.22 -6.61
C ASP A 398 -13.81 -18.98 -7.43
N GLY A 399 -13.55 -19.19 -8.72
CA GLY A 399 -13.08 -18.12 -9.60
C GLY A 399 -14.08 -16.96 -9.74
N ALA A 400 -15.38 -17.24 -9.73
CA ALA A 400 -16.40 -16.19 -9.83
C ALA A 400 -16.49 -15.37 -8.54
N ALA A 401 -16.44 -16.05 -7.38
CA ALA A 401 -16.41 -15.38 -6.09
C ALA A 401 -15.14 -14.52 -5.93
N PHE A 402 -13.97 -15.05 -6.32
CA PHE A 402 -12.71 -14.32 -6.23
C PHE A 402 -12.70 -13.08 -7.13
N GLU A 403 -13.16 -13.23 -8.38
CA GLU A 403 -13.31 -12.12 -9.33
C GLU A 403 -14.22 -11.02 -8.78
N SER A 404 -15.40 -11.42 -8.28
CA SER A 404 -16.36 -10.49 -7.70
C SER A 404 -15.75 -9.72 -6.51
N MET A 405 -15.05 -10.40 -5.60
CA MET A 405 -14.45 -9.74 -4.43
C MET A 405 -13.38 -8.71 -4.83
N ILE A 406 -12.53 -9.02 -5.82
CA ILE A 406 -11.57 -8.05 -6.36
C ILE A 406 -12.31 -6.85 -6.96
N ALA A 407 -13.36 -7.09 -7.73
CA ALA A 407 -14.20 -6.02 -8.30
C ALA A 407 -14.86 -5.16 -7.23
N ASP A 408 -15.42 -5.76 -6.18
CA ASP A 408 -16.10 -5.02 -5.12
C ASP A 408 -15.15 -4.17 -4.29
N VAL A 409 -13.97 -4.69 -3.94
CA VAL A 409 -12.96 -3.90 -3.22
C VAL A 409 -12.51 -2.73 -4.09
N SER A 410 -12.21 -3.00 -5.35
CA SER A 410 -11.72 -1.98 -6.29
C SER A 410 -12.76 -0.89 -6.50
N GLU A 411 -14.00 -1.30 -6.75
CA GLU A 411 -15.16 -0.42 -6.84
C GLU A 411 -15.28 0.42 -5.58
N ASN A 412 -15.43 -0.18 -4.40
CA ASN A 412 -15.74 0.54 -3.17
C ASN A 412 -14.59 1.41 -2.66
N TYR A 413 -13.34 1.00 -2.89
CA TYR A 413 -12.18 1.84 -2.63
C TYR A 413 -12.20 3.10 -3.51
N PHE A 414 -12.38 2.92 -4.82
CA PHE A 414 -12.47 4.03 -5.77
C PHE A 414 -13.64 4.94 -5.43
N LYS A 415 -14.79 4.37 -5.07
CA LYS A 415 -15.99 5.07 -4.61
C LYS A 415 -15.76 5.88 -3.34
N GLY A 416 -14.96 5.36 -2.40
CA GLY A 416 -14.56 6.07 -1.18
C GLY A 416 -13.64 7.26 -1.47
N LEU A 417 -12.71 7.07 -2.40
CA LEU A 417 -11.71 8.06 -2.79
C LEU A 417 -12.27 9.16 -3.70
N CYS A 418 -12.99 8.76 -4.74
CA CYS A 418 -13.38 9.58 -5.89
C CYS A 418 -14.86 9.98 -5.89
N LYS A 419 -15.70 9.36 -5.05
CA LYS A 419 -17.17 9.51 -5.01
C LYS A 419 -17.89 9.08 -6.30
N THR A 420 -17.19 8.40 -7.20
CA THR A 420 -17.68 7.87 -8.48
C THR A 420 -17.44 6.36 -8.53
N GLY A 421 -18.11 5.66 -9.46
CA GLY A 421 -17.85 4.23 -9.69
C GLY A 421 -16.53 3.98 -10.40
N LEU A 422 -16.05 2.75 -10.35
CA LEU A 422 -14.84 2.32 -11.05
C LEU A 422 -15.05 2.46 -12.56
N PRO A 423 -14.07 3.00 -13.32
CA PRO A 423 -14.14 3.04 -14.77
C PRO A 423 -14.35 1.64 -15.37
N GLN A 424 -15.22 1.53 -16.38
CA GLN A 424 -15.58 0.27 -17.01
C GLN A 424 -14.36 -0.42 -17.65
N GLU A 425 -13.45 0.37 -18.23
CA GLU A 425 -12.21 -0.10 -18.83
C GLU A 425 -11.31 -0.81 -17.80
N LEU A 426 -11.31 -0.34 -16.55
CA LEU A 426 -10.56 -0.97 -15.48
C LEU A 426 -11.26 -2.24 -14.97
N LEU A 427 -12.59 -2.21 -14.83
CA LEU A 427 -13.38 -3.40 -14.49
C LEU A 427 -13.13 -4.56 -15.47
N GLN A 428 -13.03 -4.27 -16.77
CA GLN A 428 -12.77 -5.27 -17.82
C GLN A 428 -11.41 -5.97 -17.70
N THR A 429 -10.46 -5.42 -16.93
CA THR A 429 -9.15 -6.07 -16.72
C THR A 429 -9.15 -7.12 -15.62
N ILE A 430 -10.14 -7.09 -14.72
CA ILE A 430 -10.21 -7.96 -13.53
C ILE A 430 -10.29 -9.46 -13.89
N PRO A 431 -11.08 -9.91 -14.89
CA PRO A 431 -11.15 -11.35 -15.20
C PRO A 431 -9.80 -11.96 -15.59
N ARG A 432 -8.96 -11.21 -16.33
CA ARG A 432 -7.61 -11.66 -16.68
C ARG A 432 -6.72 -11.72 -15.44
N LEU A 433 -6.78 -10.70 -14.59
CA LEU A 433 -6.04 -10.65 -13.33
C LEU A 433 -6.42 -11.83 -12.43
N THR A 434 -7.71 -12.11 -12.24
CA THR A 434 -8.20 -13.21 -11.39
C THR A 434 -7.64 -14.55 -11.86
N ARG A 435 -7.66 -14.84 -13.16
CA ARG A 435 -7.09 -16.09 -13.68
C ARG A 435 -5.60 -16.21 -13.36
N ALA A 436 -4.82 -15.15 -13.57
CA ALA A 436 -3.38 -15.15 -13.29
C ALA A 436 -3.10 -15.33 -11.78
N LEU A 437 -3.91 -14.68 -10.93
CA LEU A 437 -3.83 -14.82 -9.47
C LEU A 437 -4.13 -16.26 -9.04
N ILE A 438 -5.21 -16.89 -9.51
CA ILE A 438 -5.55 -18.28 -9.16
C ILE A 438 -4.42 -19.22 -9.56
N GLN A 439 -3.88 -19.08 -10.77
CA GLN A 439 -2.79 -19.95 -11.24
C GLN A 439 -1.56 -19.85 -10.35
N THR A 440 -1.22 -18.65 -9.89
CA THR A 440 0.03 -18.42 -9.17
C THR A 440 -0.12 -18.56 -7.66
N MET A 441 -1.22 -18.08 -7.08
CA MET A 441 -1.52 -18.22 -5.66
C MET A 441 -2.02 -19.61 -5.30
N GLY A 442 -2.58 -20.36 -6.26
CA GLY A 442 -3.04 -21.72 -6.07
C GLY A 442 -1.95 -22.77 -6.29
N TYR A 443 -0.74 -22.40 -6.71
CA TYR A 443 0.33 -23.37 -6.94
C TYR A 443 1.61 -22.88 -6.26
N ASP A 444 2.10 -23.64 -5.27
CA ASP A 444 3.23 -23.24 -4.41
C ASP A 444 4.58 -23.44 -5.10
N GLU A 445 4.73 -22.90 -6.32
CA GLU A 445 5.89 -23.09 -7.19
C GLU A 445 7.18 -22.54 -6.58
N HIS A 446 7.11 -21.33 -6.01
CA HIS A 446 8.29 -20.65 -5.48
C HIS A 446 8.35 -20.79 -3.97
N MET A 447 9.13 -21.76 -3.50
CA MET A 447 9.31 -22.07 -2.07
C MET A 447 10.65 -21.61 -1.51
N GLU A 448 11.57 -21.22 -2.38
CA GLU A 448 12.98 -21.09 -2.05
C GLU A 448 13.40 -19.67 -1.62
N GLU A 449 14.18 -19.64 -0.55
CA GLU A 449 14.95 -18.50 -0.08
C GLU A 449 16.43 -18.89 0.10
N VAL A 450 17.35 -17.98 -0.20
CA VAL A 450 18.79 -18.23 -0.07
C VAL A 450 19.37 -17.40 1.07
N LEU A 451 19.80 -18.07 2.14
CA LEU A 451 20.61 -17.46 3.19
C LEU A 451 22.07 -17.38 2.74
N ARG A 452 22.47 -16.20 2.25
CA ARG A 452 23.80 -15.97 1.69
C ARG A 452 24.89 -16.04 2.76
N ILE A 453 26.10 -16.47 2.41
CA ILE A 453 27.29 -16.49 3.29
C ILE A 453 27.46 -15.16 4.03
N GLN A 454 27.30 -14.04 3.32
CA GLN A 454 27.44 -12.72 3.92
C GLN A 454 26.39 -12.45 5.01
N ASP A 455 25.17 -13.01 4.90
CA ASP A 455 24.11 -12.86 5.91
C ASP A 455 24.41 -13.73 7.12
N GLN A 456 24.87 -14.95 6.87
CA GLN A 456 25.36 -15.86 7.91
C GLN A 456 26.44 -15.19 8.75
N ASN A 457 27.46 -14.59 8.10
CA ASN A 457 28.59 -13.94 8.78
C ASN A 457 28.19 -12.74 9.67
N ARG A 458 27.00 -12.16 9.49
CA ARG A 458 26.49 -11.05 10.31
C ARG A 458 25.72 -11.52 11.54
N MET A 459 25.29 -12.77 11.57
CA MET A 459 24.58 -13.34 12.71
C MET A 459 25.58 -13.72 13.80
N ALA A 460 25.20 -13.63 15.07
CA ALA A 460 25.91 -14.34 16.13
C ALA A 460 25.78 -15.86 15.93
N GLU A 461 26.65 -16.68 16.52
CA GLU A 461 26.57 -18.14 16.38
C GLU A 461 25.22 -18.68 16.88
N GLU A 462 24.79 -18.29 18.07
CA GLU A 462 23.49 -18.66 18.64
C GLU A 462 22.31 -18.23 17.74
N GLN A 463 22.37 -17.00 17.20
CA GLN A 463 21.36 -16.49 16.27
C GLN A 463 21.31 -17.32 14.98
N TYR A 464 22.45 -17.73 14.43
CA TYR A 464 22.53 -18.56 13.23
C TYR A 464 21.90 -19.94 13.45
N HIS A 465 22.23 -20.60 14.57
CA HIS A 465 21.65 -21.90 14.91
C HIS A 465 20.14 -21.81 15.13
N GLN A 466 19.68 -20.82 15.90
CA GLN A 466 18.26 -20.60 16.14
C GLN A 466 17.50 -20.28 14.84
N PHE A 467 18.09 -19.45 13.98
CA PHE A 467 17.49 -19.05 12.70
C PHE A 467 17.23 -20.24 11.77
N LEU A 468 18.18 -21.17 11.69
CA LEU A 468 18.07 -22.38 10.86
C LEU A 468 17.13 -23.42 11.48
N TYR A 469 17.21 -23.61 12.80
CA TYR A 469 16.33 -24.51 13.52
C TYR A 469 14.85 -24.12 13.37
N GLN A 470 14.54 -22.82 13.51
CA GLN A 470 13.18 -22.28 13.32
C GLN A 470 12.63 -22.50 11.90
N ARG A 471 13.50 -22.75 10.92
CA ARG A 471 13.13 -23.03 9.52
C ARG A 471 13.19 -24.52 9.19
N GLY A 472 13.21 -25.38 10.20
CA GLY A 472 13.15 -26.83 10.05
C GLY A 472 14.46 -27.48 9.59
N VAL A 473 15.59 -26.76 9.61
CA VAL A 473 16.90 -27.33 9.27
C VAL A 473 17.38 -28.23 10.42
N LYS A 474 17.32 -29.54 10.22
CA LYS A 474 17.67 -30.55 11.23
C LYS A 474 19.16 -30.66 11.49
N THR A 475 19.97 -30.56 10.44
CA THR A 475 21.43 -30.63 10.51
C THR A 475 22.00 -29.28 10.12
N ILE A 476 22.47 -28.52 11.10
CA ILE A 476 22.94 -27.15 10.91
C ILE A 476 24.32 -27.18 10.22
N PRO A 477 24.43 -26.69 8.98
CA PRO A 477 25.72 -26.67 8.28
C PRO A 477 26.67 -25.63 8.91
N PRO A 478 27.99 -25.78 8.73
CA PRO A 478 28.95 -24.80 9.21
C PRO A 478 28.70 -23.41 8.61
N LYS A 479 28.67 -22.41 9.49
CA LYS A 479 28.41 -21.02 9.13
C LYS A 479 29.48 -20.46 8.18
N GLY A 480 29.03 -19.72 7.17
CA GLY A 480 29.89 -18.91 6.30
C GLY A 480 30.63 -19.68 5.20
N GLN A 481 30.36 -20.97 5.02
CA GLN A 481 31.04 -21.81 4.02
C GLN A 481 30.33 -21.82 2.66
N THR A 482 29.01 -21.97 2.67
CA THR A 482 28.18 -22.03 1.46
C THR A 482 26.88 -21.28 1.66
N ASP A 483 26.26 -20.84 0.58
CA ASP A 483 24.87 -20.35 0.62
C ASP A 483 23.95 -21.52 1.00
N ILE A 484 22.90 -21.24 1.78
CA ILE A 484 21.96 -22.24 2.28
C ILE A 484 20.58 -21.99 1.68
N LEU A 485 20.04 -23.01 1.03
CA LEU A 485 18.68 -22.99 0.49
C LEU A 485 17.69 -23.34 1.59
N LEU A 486 16.66 -22.51 1.76
CA LEU A 486 15.63 -22.63 2.77
C LEU A 486 14.27 -22.67 2.07
N SER A 487 13.41 -23.59 2.52
CA SER A 487 12.03 -23.65 2.04
C SER A 487 11.14 -22.80 2.95
N THR A 488 10.91 -21.54 2.58
CA THR A 488 10.17 -20.57 3.42
C THR A 488 8.90 -20.02 2.76
N GLY A 489 8.61 -20.37 1.51
CA GLY A 489 7.46 -19.87 0.77
C GLY A 489 6.07 -20.28 1.30
N PRO A 490 5.01 -20.06 0.50
CA PRO A 490 5.06 -19.65 -0.90
C PRO A 490 5.39 -18.17 -1.12
N HIS A 491 6.22 -17.89 -2.12
CA HIS A 491 6.55 -16.55 -2.61
C HIS A 491 5.80 -16.26 -3.92
N LEU A 492 5.56 -14.99 -4.25
CA LEU A 492 5.14 -14.60 -5.60
C LEU A 492 6.37 -14.08 -6.36
N GLY A 493 7.06 -14.99 -7.04
CA GLY A 493 8.33 -14.75 -7.74
C GLY A 493 9.44 -15.66 -7.22
N GLY A 494 10.31 -16.11 -8.13
CA GLY A 494 11.55 -16.80 -7.76
C GLY A 494 12.61 -15.88 -7.15
N PHE A 495 13.66 -16.46 -6.59
CA PHE A 495 14.80 -15.70 -6.06
C PHE A 495 15.47 -14.85 -7.16
N ASN A 496 15.66 -13.55 -6.89
CA ASN A 496 16.13 -12.54 -7.86
C ASN A 496 15.28 -12.42 -9.15
N GLN A 497 14.02 -12.85 -9.12
CA GLN A 497 13.08 -12.71 -10.23
C GLN A 497 12.03 -11.62 -9.94
N SER A 498 11.34 -11.19 -10.99
CA SER A 498 10.14 -10.36 -10.86
C SER A 498 8.99 -11.16 -10.21
N ILE A 499 7.95 -10.45 -9.79
CA ILE A 499 6.70 -11.06 -9.37
C ILE A 499 6.14 -11.97 -10.48
N SER A 500 5.60 -13.13 -10.10
CA SER A 500 5.04 -14.11 -11.03
C SER A 500 3.66 -13.73 -11.58
N VAL A 501 3.05 -12.65 -11.07
CA VAL A 501 1.75 -12.11 -11.51
C VAL A 501 1.92 -10.67 -12.03
N PRO A 502 2.52 -10.45 -13.21
CA PRO A 502 2.69 -9.10 -13.76
C PRO A 502 1.35 -8.37 -13.96
N GLU A 503 0.26 -9.11 -14.25
CA GLU A 503 -1.11 -8.57 -14.32
C GLU A 503 -1.51 -7.79 -13.07
N LEU A 504 -1.07 -8.23 -11.89
CA LEU A 504 -1.35 -7.55 -10.62
C LEU A 504 -0.70 -6.17 -10.60
N ILE A 505 0.59 -6.08 -10.96
CA ILE A 505 1.29 -4.80 -10.97
C ILE A 505 0.73 -3.86 -12.03
N GLU A 506 0.39 -4.38 -13.22
CA GLU A 506 -0.23 -3.55 -14.23
C GLU A 506 -1.62 -3.04 -13.81
N TYR A 507 -2.40 -3.86 -13.10
CA TYR A 507 -3.67 -3.44 -12.53
C TYR A 507 -3.48 -2.31 -11.51
N LEU A 508 -2.54 -2.45 -10.59
CA LEU A 508 -2.21 -1.43 -9.58
C LEU A 508 -1.71 -0.14 -10.23
N PHE A 509 -0.90 -0.22 -11.30
CA PHE A 509 -0.48 0.96 -12.05
C PHE A 509 -1.67 1.69 -12.69
N ARG A 510 -2.63 0.98 -13.29
CA ARG A 510 -3.81 1.62 -13.86
C ARG A 510 -4.68 2.23 -12.76
N PHE A 511 -5.02 1.44 -11.74
CA PHE A 511 -5.89 1.86 -10.65
C PHE A 511 -5.36 3.12 -9.94
N SER A 512 -4.11 3.08 -9.47
CA SER A 512 -3.53 4.16 -8.68
C SER A 512 -3.42 5.48 -9.45
N ALA A 513 -2.98 5.45 -10.72
CA ALA A 513 -2.85 6.66 -11.50
C ALA A 513 -4.21 7.24 -11.93
N LEU A 514 -5.18 6.39 -12.30
CA LEU A 514 -6.54 6.84 -12.60
C LEU A 514 -7.18 7.51 -11.39
N ALA A 515 -7.02 6.91 -10.22
CA ALA A 515 -7.50 7.44 -8.95
C ALA A 515 -6.93 8.84 -8.67
N VAL A 516 -5.60 9.01 -8.75
CA VAL A 516 -4.95 10.33 -8.59
C VAL A 516 -5.46 11.33 -9.63
N SER A 517 -5.55 10.93 -10.91
CA SER A 517 -6.05 11.79 -11.97
C SER A 517 -7.49 12.27 -11.72
N HIS A 518 -8.33 11.41 -11.16
CA HIS A 518 -9.72 11.72 -10.86
C HIS A 518 -9.83 12.66 -9.65
N CYS A 519 -9.00 12.45 -8.63
CA CYS A 519 -8.86 13.40 -7.51
C CYS A 519 -8.42 14.79 -8.00
N PHE A 520 -7.45 14.86 -8.91
CA PHE A 520 -7.00 16.12 -9.50
C PHE A 520 -8.10 16.83 -10.29
N LEU A 521 -8.86 16.09 -11.13
CA LEU A 521 -9.93 16.67 -11.95
C LEU A 521 -11.15 17.14 -11.12
N ASN A 522 -11.42 16.47 -10.00
CA ASN A 522 -12.56 16.79 -9.12
C ASN A 522 -12.20 17.71 -7.95
N GLY A 523 -10.91 17.97 -7.73
CA GLY A 523 -10.43 18.89 -6.69
C GLY A 523 -10.74 20.35 -7.03
N LYS A 524 -10.88 21.20 -6.01
CA LYS A 524 -10.88 22.66 -6.21
C LYS A 524 -9.49 23.06 -6.68
N ARG A 525 -9.33 23.44 -7.95
CA ARG A 525 -8.05 23.96 -8.46
C ARG A 525 -7.74 25.28 -7.76
N MET A 526 -6.56 25.38 -7.18
CA MET A 526 -5.97 26.65 -6.77
C MET A 526 -5.82 27.50 -8.04
N SER A 527 -6.50 28.65 -8.07
CA SER A 527 -6.13 29.74 -8.98
C SER A 527 -4.72 30.18 -8.60
N GLY A 528 -3.73 29.80 -9.40
CA GLY A 528 -2.41 30.44 -9.39
C GLY A 528 -2.51 31.92 -9.72
#